data_AF-A0A011UTX6-F1
#
_entry.id   AF-A0A011UTX6-F1
#
_cell.length_a   1.000
_cell.length_b   1.000
_cell.length_c   1.000
_cell.angle_alpha   90.00
_cell.angle_beta   90.00
_cell.angle_gamma   90.00
#
_symmetry.space_group_name_H-M   'P 1'
#
loop_
_entity.id
_entity.type
_entity.pdbx_description
1 polymer ?
#
loop_
_entity_poly.entity_id
_entity_poly.type
_entity_poly.pdbx_seq_one_letter_code
_entity_poly.pdbx_strand_id
1 'polypeptide(L)' 'MSGKRGVRLNPAHDERTRAKIQTSQIINRLQQLIKGEVEMTPQQVSAANILLRKTLPDLSSVTMDANVTVSHEDALGELE' A
#
# COMPACT_ATOMS: atom_id res chain seq x y z
N MET A 1 19.64 -36.91 9.13
CA MET A 1 19.25 -35.69 9.88
C MET A 1 18.25 -34.90 9.06
N SER A 2 16.94 -35.13 9.25
CA SER A 2 15.90 -34.37 8.54
C SER A 2 15.58 -33.13 9.36
N GLY A 3 16.26 -32.02 9.06
CA GLY A 3 16.03 -30.73 9.70
C GLY A 3 14.59 -30.31 9.47
N LYS A 4 13.83 -30.15 10.57
CA LYS A 4 12.48 -29.56 10.55
C LYS A 4 12.58 -28.21 9.83
N ARG A 5 12.10 -28.16 8.59
CA ARG A 5 12.00 -26.93 7.80
C ARG A 5 11.22 -25.91 8.63
N GLY A 6 11.77 -24.70 8.76
CA GLY A 6 11.35 -23.68 9.73
C GLY A 6 9.84 -23.61 9.93
N VAL A 7 9.41 -23.83 11.18
CA VAL A 7 8.02 -23.68 11.58
C VAL A 7 7.62 -22.22 11.38
N ARG A 8 6.54 -21.97 10.64
CA ARG A 8 6.01 -20.62 10.40
C ARG A 8 5.45 -20.09 11.72
N LEU A 9 6.16 -19.15 12.34
CA LEU A 9 5.82 -18.60 13.66
C LEU A 9 4.54 -17.76 13.64
N ASN A 10 4.20 -17.13 12.50
CA ASN A 10 2.91 -16.46 12.28
C ASN A 10 2.59 -16.26 10.78
N PRO A 11 1.56 -16.92 10.23
CA PRO A 11 1.18 -16.80 8.82
C PRO A 11 0.80 -15.38 8.34
N ALA A 12 0.24 -14.53 9.20
CA ALA A 12 -0.21 -13.18 8.83
C ALA A 12 0.95 -12.18 8.71
N HIS A 13 1.97 -12.30 9.58
CA HIS A 13 3.20 -11.52 9.45
C HIS A 13 3.98 -11.90 8.18
N ASP A 14 3.91 -13.17 7.77
CA ASP A 14 4.50 -13.62 6.51
C ASP A 14 3.84 -12.98 5.30
N GLU A 15 2.51 -12.82 5.28
CA GLU A 15 1.80 -12.25 4.13
C GLU A 15 2.12 -10.76 3.95
N ARG A 16 2.10 -9.98 5.04
CA ARG A 16 2.53 -8.58 5.00
C ARG A 16 3.98 -8.44 4.56
N THR A 17 4.85 -9.33 5.01
CA THR A 17 6.26 -9.35 4.61
C THR A 17 6.40 -9.72 3.13
N ARG A 18 5.65 -10.70 2.64
CA ARG A 18 5.62 -11.10 1.23
C ARG A 18 5.14 -9.97 0.32
N ALA A 19 4.09 -9.26 0.73
CA ALA A 19 3.57 -8.11 0.00
C ALA A 19 4.61 -6.98 -0.10
N LYS A 20 5.34 -6.70 0.98
CA LYS A 20 6.47 -5.74 0.97
C LYS A 20 7.60 -6.18 0.04
N ILE A 21 7.97 -7.45 0.07
CA ILE A 21 9.02 -8.00 -0.81
C ILE A 21 8.61 -7.86 -2.28
N GLN A 22 7.38 -8.23 -2.63
CA GLN A 22 6.87 -8.12 -4.00
C GLN A 22 6.85 -6.67 -4.47
N THR A 23 6.39 -5.75 -3.62
CA THR A 23 6.40 -4.31 -3.90
C THR A 23 7.82 -3.80 -4.16
N SER A 24 8.79 -4.22 -3.33
CA SER A 24 10.19 -3.82 -3.49
C SER A 24 10.79 -4.33 -4.81
N GLN A 25 10.44 -5.54 -5.24
CA GLN A 25 10.90 -6.08 -6.53
C GLN A 25 10.36 -5.29 -7.72
N ILE A 26 9.09 -4.88 -7.68
CA ILE A 26 8.50 -4.05 -8.73
C ILE A 26 9.22 -2.70 -8.81
N ILE A 27 9.46 -2.06 -7.66
CA ILE A 27 10.20 -0.79 -7.58
C ILE A 27 11.60 -0.94 -8.17
N ASN A 28 12.36 -1.95 -7.74
CA ASN A 28 13.71 -2.20 -8.24
C ASN A 28 13.72 -2.38 -9.76
N ARG A 29 12.74 -3.11 -10.30
CA ARG A 29 12.64 -3.33 -11.75
C ARG A 29 12.34 -2.04 -12.52
N LEU A 30 11.42 -1.21 -12.01
CA LEU A 30 11.12 0.10 -12.61
C LEU A 30 12.31 1.07 -12.52
N GLN A 31 13.08 1.03 -11.42
CA GLN A 31 14.31 1.83 -11.30
C GLN A 31 15.35 1.43 -12.36
N GLN A 32 15.53 0.13 -12.60
CA GLN A 32 16.42 -0.36 -13.66
C GLN A 32 15.96 0.13 -15.04
N LEU A 33 14.64 0.15 -15.30
CA LEU A 33 14.07 0.68 -16.54
C LEU A 33 14.43 2.16 -16.73
N ILE A 34 14.29 2.98 -15.68
CA ILE A 34 14.62 4.41 -15.72
C ILE A 34 16.12 4.64 -15.96
N LYS A 35 16.98 3.77 -15.40
CA LYS A 35 18.43 3.81 -15.63
C LYS A 35 18.85 3.33 -17.02
N GLY A 36 17.93 2.80 -17.82
CA GLY A 36 18.23 2.19 -19.12
C GLY A 36 18.97 0.86 -19.03
N GLU A 37 19.02 0.24 -17.84
CA GLU A 37 19.67 -1.06 -17.64
C GLU A 37 18.83 -2.21 -18.24
N VAL A 38 17.52 -1.99 -18.36
CA VAL A 38 16.56 -3.01 -18.76
C VAL A 38 15.44 -2.39 -19.57
N GLU A 39 14.92 -3.12 -20.55
CA GLU A 39 13.73 -2.71 -21.29
C GLU A 39 12.48 -3.40 -20.73
N MET A 40 11.35 -2.69 -20.82
CA MET A 40 10.04 -3.18 -20.44
C MET A 40 9.03 -2.75 -21.48
N THR A 41 8.07 -3.62 -21.78
CA THR A 41 6.98 -3.26 -22.68
C THR A 41 6.02 -2.29 -21.98
N PRO A 42 5.28 -1.45 -22.72
CA PRO A 42 4.27 -0.56 -22.14
C PRO A 42 3.23 -1.30 -21.28
N GLN A 43 2.88 -2.54 -21.65
CA GLN A 43 1.97 -3.41 -20.90
C GLN A 43 2.55 -3.76 -19.52
N GLN A 44 3.85 -4.05 -19.44
CA GLN A 44 4.53 -4.36 -18.17
C GLN A 44 4.60 -3.14 -17.25
N VAL A 45 4.84 -1.95 -17.81
CA VAL A 45 4.85 -0.69 -17.03
C VAL A 45 3.45 -0.40 -16.47
N SER A 46 2.41 -0.56 -17.28
CA SER A 46 1.01 -0.39 -16.84
C SER A 46 0.63 -1.41 -15.76
N ALA A 47 1.00 -2.67 -15.92
CA ALA A 47 0.76 -3.71 -14.91
C ALA A 47 1.49 -3.42 -13.59
N ALA A 48 2.75 -2.98 -13.67
CA ALA A 48 3.53 -2.57 -12.50
C ALA A 48 2.85 -1.41 -11.75
N ASN A 49 2.34 -0.40 -12.46
CA ASN A 49 1.61 0.72 -11.87
C ASN A 49 0.34 0.24 -11.13
N ILE A 50 -0.47 -0.62 -11.76
CA ILE A 50 -1.69 -1.18 -11.13
C ILE A 50 -1.34 -1.93 -9.83
N LEU A 51 -0.27 -2.73 -9.85
CA LEU A 51 0.17 -3.48 -8.66
C LEU A 51 0.66 -2.55 -7.55
N LEU A 52 1.45 -1.51 -7.89
CA LEU A 52 1.94 -0.54 -6.91
C LEU A 52 0.79 0.21 -6.22
N ARG A 53 -0.25 0.61 -6.96
CA ARG A 53 -1.43 1.27 -6.36
C ARG A 53 -2.24 0.35 -5.43
N LYS A 54 -2.13 -0.97 -5.59
CA LYS A 54 -2.77 -1.95 -4.71
C LYS A 54 -1.95 -2.24 -3.45
N THR A 55 -0.63 -2.05 -3.51
CA THR A 55 0.26 -2.39 -2.39
C THR A 55 0.77 -1.19 -1.61
N LEU A 56 0.76 0.00 -2.20
CA LEU A 56 1.12 1.26 -1.56
C LEU A 56 -0.14 2.11 -1.34
N PRO A 57 -0.34 2.68 -0.15
CA PRO A 57 -1.37 3.70 0.05
C PRO A 57 -1.02 4.91 -0.82
N ASP A 58 -1.94 5.30 -1.72
CA ASP A 58 -1.79 6.51 -2.53
C ASP A 58 -1.82 7.73 -1.60
N LEU A 59 -0.78 8.56 -1.62
CA LEU A 59 -0.67 9.74 -0.75
C LEU A 59 -1.69 10.84 -1.10
N SER A 60 -2.31 10.76 -2.29
CA SER A 60 -3.25 11.79 -2.77
C SER A 60 -4.68 11.65 -2.24
N SER A 61 -5.01 10.60 -1.48
CA SER A 61 -6.39 10.24 -1.12
C SER A 61 -6.81 10.54 0.32
N VAL A 62 -6.11 11.44 1.02
CA VAL A 62 -6.54 11.89 2.36
C VAL A 62 -6.95 13.36 2.32
N THR A 63 -8.12 13.62 1.73
CA THR A 63 -8.89 14.83 2.00
C THR A 63 -10.02 14.41 2.96
N MET A 64 -9.88 14.71 4.26
CA MET A 64 -11.00 14.58 5.19
C MET A 64 -11.87 15.83 5.07
N ASP A 65 -12.94 15.72 4.28
CA ASP A 65 -14.03 16.70 4.31
C ASP A 65 -14.95 16.37 5.51
N ALA A 66 -14.57 16.84 6.70
CA ALA A 66 -15.41 16.75 7.88
C ALA A 66 -16.46 17.88 7.85
N ASN A 67 -17.61 17.64 7.23
CA ASN A 67 -18.76 18.50 7.40
C ASN A 67 -19.46 18.14 8.72
N VAL A 68 -19.24 18.93 9.77
CA VAL A 68 -19.93 18.80 11.04
C VAL A 68 -21.28 19.52 10.92
N THR A 69 -22.35 18.77 10.75
CA THR A 69 -23.71 19.29 10.91
C THR A 69 -24.01 19.32 12.41
N VAL A 70 -24.02 20.51 13.01
CA VAL A 70 -24.46 20.68 14.41
C VAL A 70 -25.98 20.81 14.39
N SER A 71 -26.68 19.92 15.09
CA SER A 71 -28.12 20.04 15.30
C SER A 71 -28.38 21.26 16.19
N HIS A 72 -29.44 22.03 15.93
CA HIS A 72 -29.75 23.26 16.66
C HIS A 72 -29.88 23.05 18.18
N GLU A 73 -30.27 21.83 18.60
CA GLU A 73 -30.36 21.42 20.00
C GLU A 73 -29.01 21.36 20.73
N ASP A 74 -27.93 21.00 20.04
CA ASP A 74 -26.58 20.88 20.63
C ASP A 74 -25.95 22.26 20.89
N ALA A 75 -26.31 23.28 20.10
CA ALA A 75 -25.79 24.65 20.27
C ALA A 75 -26.39 25.39 21.48
N LEU A 76 -27.58 24.97 21.93
CA LEU A 76 -28.27 25.62 23.06
C LEU A 76 -27.80 25.06 24.41
N GLY A 77 -27.32 23.82 24.47
CA GLY A 77 -26.77 23.22 25.69
C GLY A 77 -25.45 23.83 26.16
N GLU A 78 -24.75 24.57 25.31
CA GLU A 78 -23.51 25.29 25.68
C GLU A 78 -23.77 26.69 26.29
N LEU A 79 -25.03 27.13 26.36
CA LEU A 79 -25.42 28.45 26.89
C LEU A 79 -26.14 28.40 28.26
N GLU A 80 -26.26 27.22 28.87
CA GLU A 80 -26.64 27.02 30.30
C GLU A 80 -25.40 26.89 31.19
#